data_AF-A0A2N6BXB9-F1
#
_entry.id   AF-A0A2N6BXB9-F1
#
_cell.length_a   1.000
_cell.length_b   1.000
_cell.length_c   1.000
_cell.angle_alpha   90.00
_cell.angle_beta   90.00
_cell.angle_gamma   90.00
#
_symmetry.space_group_name_H-M   'P 1'
#
loop_
_entity.id
_entity.type
_entity.pdbx_description
1 polymer ?
#
loop_
_entity_poly.entity_id
_entity_poly.type
_entity_poly.pdbx_seq_one_letter_code
_entity_poly.pdbx_strand_id
1 'polypeptide(L)'
;MVCGALLCCTAGQAVGEEYDEDIYGPEAPIIFVKPVKAVEFSHKVHTMEAGLDCDSCHDDLFEMEAGLAEQNDDFTMESLYAGQYCGACHDGDMAFASNKRCTACHIGVKGFERLHSDGGSTDSGH
;
A
#
# COMPACT_ATOMS: atom_id res chain seq x y z
N MET A 1 15.68 31.21 -50.79
CA MET A 1 16.75 30.29 -50.36
C MET A 1 16.60 30.05 -48.86
N VAL A 2 16.89 28.83 -48.47
CA VAL A 2 16.55 28.08 -47.24
C VAL A 2 16.91 28.77 -45.91
N CYS A 3 16.26 28.26 -44.85
CA CYS A 3 16.62 28.23 -43.43
C CYS A 3 15.71 29.13 -42.57
N GLY A 4 14.91 28.61 -41.65
CA GLY A 4 15.05 27.37 -40.91
C GLY A 4 14.93 27.72 -39.44
N ALA A 5 13.75 27.54 -38.87
CA ALA A 5 13.52 27.50 -37.44
C ALA A 5 12.24 26.71 -37.20
N LEU A 6 12.35 25.38 -37.38
CA LEU A 6 11.36 24.46 -36.85
C LEU A 6 11.56 24.47 -35.34
N LEU A 7 10.78 25.31 -34.67
CA LEU A 7 10.61 25.33 -33.22
C LEU A 7 9.87 24.03 -32.84
N CYS A 8 10.60 22.91 -32.74
CA CYS A 8 10.03 21.67 -32.26
C CYS A 8 9.99 21.77 -30.73
N CYS A 9 8.86 22.26 -30.22
CA CYS A 9 8.45 22.04 -28.85
C CYS A 9 8.28 20.53 -28.64
N THR A 10 9.35 19.80 -28.36
CA THR A 10 9.20 18.50 -27.72
C THR A 10 8.84 18.79 -26.28
N ALA A 11 7.53 18.83 -26.03
CA ALA A 11 6.97 18.58 -24.72
C ALA A 11 7.77 17.44 -24.08
N GLY A 12 8.42 17.75 -22.95
CA GLY A 12 8.99 16.73 -22.11
C GLY A 12 7.89 15.73 -21.80
N GLN A 13 8.01 14.54 -22.37
CA GLN A 13 7.21 13.41 -21.96
C GLN A 13 7.66 13.13 -20.53
N ALA A 14 6.81 13.50 -19.57
CA ALA A 14 6.83 12.87 -18.27
C ALA A 14 6.57 11.39 -18.52
N VAL A 15 7.65 10.62 -18.68
CA VAL A 15 7.61 9.18 -18.50
C VAL A 15 7.21 9.00 -17.04
N GLY A 16 5.94 8.67 -16.81
CA GLY A 16 5.54 8.13 -15.53
C GLY A 16 6.41 6.91 -15.31
N GLU A 17 7.15 6.90 -14.21
CA GLU A 17 8.02 5.79 -13.85
C GLU A 17 7.16 4.52 -13.81
N GLU A 18 7.54 3.53 -14.61
CA GLU A 18 6.93 2.20 -14.60
C GLU A 18 7.12 1.61 -13.20
N TYR A 19 6.09 0.95 -12.66
CA TYR A 19 6.19 0.36 -11.32
C TYR A 19 7.16 -0.82 -11.35
N ASP A 20 8.24 -0.71 -10.58
CA ASP A 20 9.26 -1.75 -10.45
C ASP A 20 9.06 -2.50 -9.12
N GLU A 21 8.64 -3.76 -9.21
CA GLU A 21 8.38 -4.58 -8.02
C GLU A 21 9.65 -4.92 -7.23
N ASP A 22 10.83 -4.87 -7.85
CA ASP A 22 12.10 -5.10 -7.16
C ASP A 22 12.49 -3.89 -6.29
N ILE A 23 12.03 -2.69 -6.65
CA ILE A 23 12.28 -1.45 -5.90
C ILE A 23 11.17 -1.20 -4.89
N TYR A 24 9.91 -1.39 -5.29
CA TYR A 24 8.75 -0.96 -4.51
C TYR A 24 7.99 -2.11 -3.86
N GLY A 25 8.38 -3.36 -4.07
CA GLY A 25 7.65 -4.54 -3.61
C GLY A 25 6.47 -4.92 -4.52
N PRO A 26 5.70 -5.95 -4.15
CA PRO A 26 4.55 -6.41 -4.94
C PRO A 26 3.53 -5.31 -5.24
N GLU A 27 3.09 -5.19 -6.50
CA GLU A 27 2.08 -4.19 -6.88
C GLU A 27 0.70 -4.53 -6.29
N ALA A 28 0.37 -5.82 -6.27
CA ALA A 28 -0.89 -6.30 -5.71
C ALA A 28 -0.93 -6.10 -4.19
N PRO A 29 -2.04 -5.61 -3.62
CA PRO A 29 -2.15 -5.41 -2.19
C PRO A 29 -2.14 -6.75 -1.45
N ILE A 30 -1.51 -6.76 -0.27
CA ILE A 30 -1.64 -7.86 0.68
C ILE A 30 -2.95 -7.69 1.43
N ILE A 31 -3.74 -8.76 1.47
CA ILE A 31 -5.01 -8.79 2.19
C ILE A 31 -4.92 -9.78 3.35
N PHE A 32 -4.86 -9.25 4.57
CA PHE A 32 -4.95 -10.08 5.76
C PHE A 32 -6.41 -10.53 5.98
N VAL A 33 -6.57 -11.81 6.29
CA VAL A 33 -7.83 -12.50 6.54
C VAL A 33 -8.00 -12.92 8.01
N LYS A 34 -6.94 -12.79 8.82
CA LYS A 34 -6.95 -13.05 10.27
C LYS A 34 -6.25 -11.92 11.04
N PRO A 35 -6.62 -11.69 12.31
CA PRO A 35 -7.76 -12.26 13.03
C PRO A 35 -9.12 -11.74 12.53
N VAL A 36 -9.11 -10.64 11.76
CA VAL A 36 -10.28 -10.07 11.10
C VAL A 36 -10.07 -10.07 9.59
N LYS A 37 -11.15 -10.32 8.85
CA LYS A 37 -11.08 -10.33 7.38
C LYS A 37 -10.98 -8.93 6.81
N ALA A 38 -10.32 -8.83 5.66
CA ALA A 38 -10.29 -7.64 4.81
C ALA A 38 -9.52 -6.47 5.44
N VAL A 39 -8.27 -6.73 5.81
CA VAL A 39 -7.30 -5.67 6.11
C VAL A 39 -6.35 -5.56 4.93
N GLU A 40 -6.32 -4.39 4.30
CA GLU A 40 -5.50 -4.13 3.12
C GLU A 40 -4.18 -3.46 3.51
N PHE A 41 -3.10 -3.93 2.90
CA PHE A 41 -1.78 -3.31 2.92
C PHE A 41 -1.27 -3.14 1.49
N SER A 42 -0.74 -1.96 1.17
CA SER A 42 -0.20 -1.65 -0.15
C SER A 42 1.28 -1.28 -0.04
N HIS A 43 2.15 -2.04 -0.68
CA HIS A 43 3.58 -1.70 -0.74
C HIS A 43 3.78 -0.35 -1.42
N LYS A 44 3.16 -0.12 -2.58
CA LYS A 44 3.22 1.16 -3.30
C LYS A 44 3.02 2.39 -2.41
N VAL A 45 2.02 2.37 -1.52
CA VAL A 45 1.77 3.50 -0.61
C VAL A 45 2.93 3.70 0.37
N HIS A 46 3.54 2.62 0.85
CA HIS A 46 4.61 2.67 1.85
C HIS A 46 5.99 2.92 1.23
N THR A 47 6.31 2.30 0.09
CA THR A 47 7.62 2.39 -0.56
C THR A 47 7.68 3.54 -1.55
N MET A 48 6.81 3.55 -2.58
CA MET A 48 6.83 4.56 -3.64
C MET A 48 6.32 5.92 -3.17
N GLU A 49 5.20 5.95 -2.45
CA GLU A 49 4.54 7.22 -2.08
C GLU A 49 5.09 7.81 -0.78
N ALA A 50 5.36 6.98 0.23
CA ALA A 50 5.92 7.41 1.51
C ALA A 50 7.46 7.34 1.57
N GLY A 51 8.12 6.69 0.61
CA GLY A 51 9.58 6.66 0.49
C GLY A 51 10.28 5.76 1.50
N LEU A 52 9.61 4.72 2.02
CA LEU A 52 10.23 3.75 2.92
C LEU A 52 11.02 2.70 2.16
N ASP A 53 12.23 2.42 2.64
CA ASP A 53 13.06 1.32 2.14
C ASP A 53 12.54 -0.03 2.70
N CYS A 54 12.83 -1.13 1.99
CA CYS A 54 12.43 -2.49 2.37
C CYS A 54 12.80 -2.84 3.82
N ASP A 55 13.99 -2.42 4.22
CA ASP A 55 14.65 -2.58 5.52
C ASP A 55 13.86 -1.92 6.66
N SER A 56 13.00 -0.95 6.34
CA SER A 56 12.15 -0.26 7.32
C SER A 56 11.08 -1.19 7.90
N CYS A 57 10.77 -2.27 7.19
CA CYS A 57 9.76 -3.26 7.57
C CYS A 57 10.36 -4.67 7.71
N HIS A 58 11.29 -5.03 6.83
CA HIS A 58 11.80 -6.39 6.69
C HIS A 58 13.23 -6.53 7.22
N ASP A 59 13.60 -7.58 7.95
CA ASP A 59 12.73 -8.67 8.45
C ASP A 59 12.22 -8.40 9.89
N ASP A 60 12.47 -7.19 10.41
CA ASP A 60 12.28 -6.85 11.82
C ASP A 60 10.80 -6.75 12.23
N LEU A 61 9.96 -6.06 11.46
CA LEU A 61 8.53 -5.88 11.75
C LEU A 61 7.66 -6.94 11.08
N PHE A 62 8.07 -7.33 9.88
CA PHE A 62 7.40 -8.33 9.05
C PHE A 62 8.45 -9.17 8.35
N GLU A 63 8.22 -10.47 8.27
CA GLU A 63 8.98 -11.34 7.38
C GLU A 63 8.54 -11.11 5.93
N MET A 64 9.43 -11.34 4.96
CA MET A 64 9.10 -11.27 3.51
C MET A 64 8.24 -12.46 3.02
N GLU A 65 7.17 -12.77 3.76
CA GLU A 65 6.18 -13.81 3.44
C GLU A 65 4.76 -13.31 3.71
N ALA A 66 3.98 -13.13 2.64
CA ALA A 66 2.61 -12.67 2.74
C ALA A 66 1.75 -13.65 3.55
N GLY A 67 1.03 -13.12 4.55
CA GLY A 67 0.18 -13.93 5.42
C GLY A 67 0.91 -14.62 6.57
N LEU A 68 2.23 -14.43 6.74
CA LEU A 68 2.94 -15.00 7.89
C LEU A 68 2.61 -14.26 9.20
N ALA A 69 2.60 -12.93 9.19
CA ALA A 69 2.30 -12.13 10.37
C ALA A 69 0.92 -12.44 10.98
N GLU A 70 -0.10 -12.68 10.15
CA GLU A 70 -1.46 -13.01 10.64
C GLU A 70 -1.61 -14.42 11.24
N GLN A 71 -0.54 -15.22 11.22
CA GLN A 71 -0.47 -16.51 11.92
C GLN A 71 0.00 -16.34 13.37
N ASN A 72 0.58 -15.19 13.72
CA ASN A 72 1.02 -14.93 15.08
C ASN A 72 -0.17 -14.56 15.97
N ASP A 73 -0.22 -15.15 17.17
CA ASP A 73 -1.28 -14.90 18.15
C ASP A 73 -1.32 -13.43 18.63
N ASP A 74 -0.19 -12.72 18.54
CA ASP A 74 -0.06 -11.32 18.90
C ASP A 74 -0.31 -10.36 17.74
N PHE A 75 -0.71 -10.82 16.55
CA PHE A 75 -1.12 -9.94 15.45
C PHE A 75 -2.51 -9.35 15.70
N THR A 76 -2.57 -8.39 16.64
CA THR A 76 -3.79 -7.80 17.16
C THR A 76 -3.65 -6.29 17.29
N MET A 77 -4.78 -5.57 17.36
CA MET A 77 -4.78 -4.12 17.58
C MET A 77 -4.09 -3.72 18.90
N GLU A 78 -4.11 -4.58 19.92
CA GLU A 78 -3.41 -4.31 21.19
C GLU A 78 -1.90 -4.19 20.98
N SER A 79 -1.31 -5.12 20.23
CA SER A 79 0.11 -5.10 19.86
C SER A 79 0.44 -3.89 18.98
N LEU A 80 -0.45 -3.51 18.06
CA LEU A 80 -0.30 -2.27 17.29
C LEU A 80 -0.29 -1.04 18.21
N TYR A 81 -1.13 -1.00 19.24
CA TYR A 81 -1.12 0.11 20.20
C TYR A 81 0.14 0.11 21.09
N ALA A 82 0.80 -1.03 21.23
CA ALA A 82 2.09 -1.18 21.88
C ALA A 82 3.30 -0.89 20.97
N GLY A 83 3.07 -0.45 19.72
CA GLY A 83 4.14 -0.09 18.78
C GLY A 83 4.69 -1.25 17.95
N GLN A 84 3.98 -2.39 17.88
CA GLN A 84 4.36 -3.53 17.04
C GLN A 84 3.64 -3.47 15.69
N TYR A 85 4.15 -4.22 14.70
CA TYR A 85 3.55 -4.35 13.37
C TYR A 85 3.27 -2.97 12.74
N CYS A 86 2.06 -2.75 12.23
CA CYS A 86 1.65 -1.47 11.66
C CYS A 86 1.78 -0.31 12.66
N GLY A 87 1.65 -0.60 13.95
CA GLY A 87 1.71 0.36 15.04
C GLY A 87 3.10 0.95 15.29
N ALA A 88 4.16 0.35 14.76
CA ALA A 88 5.51 0.91 14.83
C ALA A 88 5.61 2.29 14.16
N CYS A 89 4.76 2.53 13.14
CA CYS A 89 4.69 3.81 12.43
C CYS A 89 3.30 4.47 12.53
N HIS A 90 2.22 3.69 12.62
CA HIS A 90 0.85 4.20 12.84
C HIS A 90 0.57 4.52 14.32
N ASP A 91 1.45 5.33 14.91
CA ASP A 91 1.49 5.73 16.31
C ASP A 91 0.80 7.08 16.59
N GLY A 92 0.56 7.87 15.55
CA GLY A 92 0.00 9.22 15.63
C GLY A 92 1.03 10.36 15.51
N ASP A 93 2.31 10.03 15.37
CA ASP A 93 3.41 10.97 15.12
C ASP A 93 3.97 10.77 13.71
N MET A 94 4.48 9.57 13.40
CA MET A 94 5.03 9.26 12.07
C MET A 94 3.92 9.13 11.02
N ALA A 95 2.86 8.41 11.35
CA ALA A 95 1.66 8.28 10.53
C ALA A 95 0.39 8.42 11.38
N PHE A 96 -0.78 8.36 10.75
CA PHE A 96 -2.03 8.41 11.52
C PHE A 96 -2.09 7.27 12.54
N ALA A 97 -2.56 7.57 13.75
CA ALA A 97 -2.73 6.58 14.80
C ALA A 97 -3.71 5.47 14.40
N SER A 98 -3.30 4.22 14.59
CA SER A 98 -4.06 3.00 14.31
C SER A 98 -5.40 2.91 15.07
N ASN A 99 -5.57 3.69 16.14
CA ASN A 99 -6.82 3.77 16.91
C ASN A 99 -7.80 4.88 16.47
N LYS A 100 -7.51 5.63 15.40
CA LYS A 100 -8.35 6.75 14.95
C LYS A 100 -9.06 6.52 13.61
N ARG A 101 -8.47 5.73 12.70
CA ARG A 101 -8.95 5.62 11.31
C ARG A 101 -9.12 4.16 10.88
N CYS A 102 -10.00 3.43 11.55
CA CYS A 102 -10.16 1.97 11.35
C CYS A 102 -10.40 1.59 9.89
N THR A 103 -11.20 2.38 9.15
CA THR A 103 -11.55 2.10 7.75
C THR A 103 -10.43 2.41 6.76
N ALA A 104 -9.28 2.94 7.21
CA ALA A 104 -8.12 3.13 6.35
C ALA A 104 -7.44 1.80 5.99
N CYS A 105 -7.54 0.81 6.90
CA CYS A 105 -6.99 -0.53 6.67
C CYS A 105 -8.11 -1.58 6.58
N HIS A 106 -9.14 -1.48 7.43
CA HIS A 106 -10.26 -2.42 7.47
C HIS A 106 -11.32 -2.06 6.41
N ILE A 107 -11.17 -2.57 5.20
CA ILE A 107 -12.05 -2.26 4.06
C ILE A 107 -13.41 -2.99 4.11
N GLY A 108 -13.55 -3.95 5.04
CA GLY A 108 -14.75 -4.74 5.25
C GLY A 108 -15.07 -5.69 4.10
N VAL A 109 -16.11 -6.53 4.29
CA VAL A 109 -16.47 -7.59 3.32
C VAL A 109 -16.79 -7.04 1.93
N LYS A 110 -17.44 -5.87 1.84
CA LYS A 110 -17.73 -5.23 0.54
C LYS A 110 -16.47 -4.69 -0.13
N GLY A 111 -15.50 -4.20 0.63
CA GLY A 111 -14.19 -3.81 0.10
C GLY A 111 -13.45 -5.02 -0.46
N PHE A 112 -13.42 -6.10 0.33
CA PHE A 112 -12.83 -7.38 -0.06
C PHE A 112 -13.43 -7.95 -1.34
N GLU A 113 -14.77 -8.00 -1.44
CA GLU A 113 -15.48 -8.49 -2.62
C GLU A 113 -15.14 -7.68 -3.88
N ARG A 114 -14.99 -6.35 -3.76
CA ARG A 114 -14.58 -5.50 -4.88
C ARG A 114 -13.14 -5.77 -5.36
N LEU A 115 -12.24 -6.15 -4.45
CA LEU A 115 -10.87 -6.52 -4.81
C LEU A 115 -10.80 -7.92 -5.44
N HIS A 116 -11.70 -8.84 -5.08
CA HIS A 116 -11.69 -10.24 -5.53
C HIS A 116 -12.66 -10.53 -6.68
N SER A 117 -13.38 -9.53 -7.19
CA SER A 117 -14.23 -9.67 -8.37
C SER A 117 -13.43 -9.24 -9.59
N ASP A 118 -12.82 -10.20 -10.28
CA ASP A 118 -12.06 -10.00 -11.52
C ASP A 118 -12.75 -9.00 -12.49
N GLY A 119 -12.17 -7.80 -12.66
CA GLY A 119 -12.35 -6.96 -13.86
C GLY A 119 -13.75 -6.47 -14.22
N GLY A 120 -14.51 -5.88 -13.29
CA GLY A 120 -15.86 -5.35 -13.57
C GLY A 120 -16.04 -3.88 -13.26
N SER A 121 -15.72 -2.99 -14.22
CA SER A 121 -16.23 -1.61 -14.25
C SER A 121 -17.74 -1.61 -14.05
N THR A 122 -18.24 -1.04 -12.95
CA THR A 122 -19.64 -0.60 -12.84
C THR A 122 -19.69 0.79 -12.21
N ASP A 123 -19.85 1.76 -13.12
CA ASP A 123 -20.66 2.97 -13.00
C ASP A 123 -21.05 3.42 -11.59
N SER A 124 -20.39 4.48 -11.13
CA SER A 124 -20.78 5.28 -9.97
C SER A 124 -22.03 6.10 -10.30
N GLY A 125 -23.21 5.50 -10.10
CA GLY A 125 -24.46 6.24 -9.99
C GLY A 125 -24.84 6.42 -8.52
N HIS A 126 -24.61 7.60 -7.95
CA HIS A 126 -25.42 8.30 -6.94
C HIS A 126 -25.09 9.80 -6.97
#